data_AF-A0A954GAZ4-F1
#
_entry.id   AF-A0A954GAZ4-F1
#
_cell.length_a   1.000
_cell.length_b   1.000
_cell.length_c   1.000
_cell.angle_alpha   90.00
_cell.angle_beta   90.00
_cell.angle_gamma   90.00
#
_symmetry.space_group_name_H-M   'P 1'
#
loop_
_entity.id
_entity.type
_entity.pdbx_description
1 polymer ?
#
loop_
_entity_poly.entity_id
_entity_poly.type
_entity_poly.pdbx_seq_one_letter_code
_entity_poly.pdbx_strand_id
1 'polypeptide(L)'
;MKTFYKLAACLSLILFSTASLSAKDLNLQLRYQQETGQETGRFHQLQRSESWKPSETAIIVCDVWDYHHCLNAVKRLEQFAPRLDQLLKTARADGVTIIHAPSDCMPA
;
A
#
# COMPACT_ATOMS: atom_id res chain seq x y z
N MET A 1 -45.61 -25.90 -14.26
CA MET A 1 -44.84 -26.52 -13.15
C MET A 1 -43.38 -26.79 -13.50
N LYS A 2 -43.04 -27.45 -14.64
CA LYS A 2 -41.64 -27.75 -15.01
C LYS A 2 -40.74 -26.52 -15.27
N THR A 3 -41.32 -25.37 -15.66
CA THR A 3 -40.61 -24.10 -15.89
C THR A 3 -40.20 -23.39 -14.60
N PHE A 4 -40.97 -23.54 -13.52
CA PHE A 4 -40.67 -22.95 -12.21
C PHE A 4 -39.49 -23.65 -11.51
N TYR A 5 -39.36 -24.97 -11.68
CA TYR A 5 -38.19 -25.71 -11.17
C TYR A 5 -36.88 -25.35 -11.90
N LYS A 6 -36.95 -25.00 -13.20
CA LYS A 6 -35.78 -24.53 -13.96
C LYS A 6 -35.35 -23.12 -13.52
N LEU A 7 -36.29 -22.22 -13.24
CA LEU A 7 -35.98 -20.88 -12.71
C LEU A 7 -35.41 -20.95 -11.28
N ALA A 8 -35.97 -21.81 -10.42
CA ALA A 8 -35.46 -22.02 -9.06
C ALA A 8 -34.05 -22.63 -9.04
N ALA A 9 -33.76 -23.57 -9.95
CA ALA A 9 -32.42 -24.17 -10.07
C ALA A 9 -31.35 -23.16 -10.54
N CYS A 10 -31.71 -22.21 -11.43
CA CYS A 10 -30.80 -21.13 -11.82
C CYS A 10 -30.56 -20.13 -10.67
N LEU A 11 -31.58 -19.84 -9.86
CA LEU A 11 -31.43 -18.93 -8.71
C LEU A 11 -30.60 -19.53 -7.58
N SER A 12 -30.69 -20.85 -7.36
CA SER A 12 -29.83 -21.56 -6.39
C SER A 12 -28.36 -21.64 -6.82
N LEU A 13 -28.05 -21.61 -8.12
CA LEU A 13 -26.65 -21.66 -8.61
C LEU A 13 -25.91 -20.32 -8.44
N ILE A 14 -26.64 -19.20 -8.33
CA ILE A 14 -26.06 -17.86 -8.17
C ILE A 14 -25.66 -17.58 -6.70
N LEU A 15 -26.24 -18.29 -5.74
CA LEU A 15 -26.02 -18.05 -4.30
C LEU A 15 -24.77 -18.73 -3.72
N PHE A 16 -24.08 -19.61 -4.46
CA PHE A 16 -22.97 -20.41 -3.91
C PHE A 16 -21.56 -19.84 -4.10
N SER A 17 -21.39 -18.67 -4.74
CA SER A 17 -20.04 -18.20 -5.10
C SER A 17 -19.71 -16.79 -4.63
N THR A 18 -20.17 -16.38 -3.44
CA THR A 18 -19.51 -15.29 -2.70
C THR A 18 -18.27 -15.83 -1.99
N ALA A 19 -17.28 -16.26 -2.76
CA ALA A 19 -15.94 -16.44 -2.20
C ALA A 19 -15.46 -15.03 -1.80
N SER A 20 -15.31 -14.80 -0.50
CA SER A 20 -14.77 -13.54 0.01
C SER A 20 -13.31 -13.46 -0.43
N LEU A 21 -13.06 -12.68 -1.48
CA LEU A 21 -11.70 -12.42 -1.96
C LEU A 21 -11.04 -11.46 -0.97
N SER A 22 -10.44 -12.00 0.08
CA SER A 22 -9.66 -11.22 1.04
C SER A 22 -8.24 -11.06 0.50
N ALA A 23 -7.77 -9.81 0.43
CA ALA A 23 -6.38 -9.54 0.09
C ALA A 23 -5.47 -10.11 1.20
N LYS A 24 -4.34 -10.70 0.80
CA LYS A 24 -3.35 -11.24 1.73
C LYS A 24 -2.69 -10.11 2.52
N ASP A 25 -2.41 -10.37 3.79
CA ASP A 25 -1.65 -9.42 4.63
C ASP A 25 -0.26 -9.11 4.05
N LEU A 26 0.14 -7.86 4.19
CA LEU A 26 1.47 -7.37 3.86
C LEU A 26 2.43 -7.83 4.95
N ASN A 27 3.40 -8.67 4.59
CA ASN A 27 4.42 -9.14 5.52
C ASN A 27 5.65 -8.24 5.38
N LEU A 28 5.95 -7.46 6.42
CA LEU A 28 6.97 -6.41 6.40
C LEU A 28 8.07 -6.68 7.42
N GLN A 29 9.31 -6.40 7.02
CA GLN A 29 10.46 -6.30 7.95
C GLN A 29 10.73 -4.83 8.24
N LEU A 30 10.24 -4.34 9.37
CA LEU A 30 10.45 -2.95 9.77
C LEU A 30 11.79 -2.79 10.44
N ARG A 31 12.51 -1.72 10.08
CA ARG A 31 13.75 -1.31 10.74
C ARG A 31 13.43 -0.17 11.71
N TYR A 32 13.97 -0.25 12.92
CA TYR A 32 13.84 0.78 13.94
C TYR A 32 15.16 0.98 14.67
N GLN A 33 15.28 2.06 15.42
CA GLN A 33 16.41 2.32 16.29
C GLN A 33 15.97 2.29 17.75
N GLN A 34 16.81 1.71 18.59
CA GLN A 34 16.61 1.65 20.04
C GLN A 34 17.90 2.04 20.74
N GLU A 35 17.78 2.73 21.86
CA GLU A 35 18.92 3.13 22.65
C GLU A 35 19.58 1.90 23.28
N THR A 36 20.91 1.84 23.25
CA THR A 36 21.68 0.66 23.70
C THR A 36 21.64 0.45 25.22
N GLY A 37 21.18 1.44 25.95
CA GLY A 37 21.02 1.47 27.40
C GLY A 37 20.47 2.82 27.81
N GLN A 38 20.05 2.96 29.06
CA GLN A 38 19.46 4.19 29.57
C GLN A 38 20.46 5.35 29.53
N GLU A 39 20.09 6.45 28.87
CA GLU A 39 20.86 7.70 28.80
C GLU A 39 22.27 7.56 28.20
N THR A 40 22.47 6.60 27.30
CA THR A 40 23.75 6.38 26.63
C THR A 40 23.95 7.31 25.41
N GLY A 41 22.86 7.81 24.82
CA GLY A 41 22.89 8.55 23.56
C GLY A 41 23.34 7.73 22.35
N ARG A 42 23.49 6.40 22.52
CA ARG A 42 23.95 5.47 21.48
C ARG A 42 22.79 4.60 21.05
N PHE A 43 22.59 4.45 19.74
CA PHE A 43 21.50 3.70 19.16
C PHE A 43 22.00 2.51 18.35
N HIS A 44 21.37 1.36 18.52
CA HIS A 44 21.52 0.24 17.60
C HIS A 44 20.33 0.17 16.65
N GLN A 45 20.54 -0.42 15.47
CA GLN A 45 19.49 -0.68 14.51
C GLN A 45 18.95 -2.10 14.71
N LEU A 46 17.64 -2.20 14.87
CA LEU A 46 16.93 -3.46 15.06
C LEU A 46 15.91 -3.68 13.94
N GLN A 47 15.42 -4.91 13.85
CA GLN A 47 14.37 -5.30 12.91
C GLN A 47 13.23 -6.01 13.64
N ARG A 48 12.01 -5.83 13.17
CA ARG A 48 10.86 -6.62 13.60
C ARG A 48 9.97 -6.98 12.42
N SER A 49 9.36 -8.15 12.50
CA SER A 49 8.38 -8.62 11.55
C SER A 49 6.99 -8.10 11.92
N GLU A 50 6.26 -7.64 10.92
CA GLU A 50 4.89 -7.12 11.07
C GLU A 50 4.02 -7.67 9.95
N SER A 51 2.73 -7.84 10.24
CA SER A 51 1.72 -8.26 9.28
C SER A 51 0.60 -7.22 9.26
N TRP A 52 0.44 -6.52 8.14
CA TRP A 52 -0.52 -5.42 8.01
C TRP A 52 -1.63 -5.78 7.03
N LYS A 53 -2.89 -5.55 7.42
CA LYS A 53 -4.02 -5.72 6.50
C LYS A 53 -4.00 -4.59 5.47
N PRO A 54 -4.08 -4.88 4.16
CA PRO A 54 -4.13 -3.84 3.14
C PRO A 54 -5.27 -2.83 3.34
N SER A 55 -6.44 -3.31 3.77
CA SER A 55 -7.63 -2.47 4.04
C SER A 55 -7.47 -1.51 5.21
N GLU A 56 -6.49 -1.75 6.10
CA GLU A 56 -6.16 -0.91 7.26
C GLU A 56 -4.84 -0.15 7.04
N THR A 57 -4.28 -0.19 5.83
CA THR A 57 -2.98 0.40 5.48
C THR A 57 -3.13 1.49 4.43
N ALA A 58 -2.38 2.58 4.61
CA ALA A 58 -2.22 3.61 3.59
C ALA A 58 -0.75 3.97 3.37
N ILE A 59 -0.40 4.30 2.13
CA ILE A 59 0.89 4.91 1.77
C ILE A 59 0.60 6.36 1.40
N ILE A 60 1.23 7.29 2.13
CA ILE A 60 1.17 8.71 1.84
C ILE A 60 2.41 9.10 1.04
N VAL A 61 2.19 9.53 -0.21
CA VAL A 61 3.24 10.06 -1.08
C VAL A 61 3.29 11.57 -0.84
N CYS A 62 4.22 11.99 0.00
CA CYS A 62 4.42 13.37 0.41
C CYS A 62 5.59 14.00 -0.39
N ASP A 63 5.39 15.20 -0.92
CA ASP A 63 6.43 16.04 -1.52
C ASP A 63 7.19 15.38 -2.70
N VAL A 64 6.49 14.57 -3.50
CA VAL A 64 7.03 13.93 -4.72
C VAL A 64 6.53 14.67 -5.94
N TRP A 65 7.38 15.53 -6.50
CA TRP A 65 7.07 16.43 -7.62
C TRP A 65 7.99 16.19 -8.81
N ASP A 66 7.48 16.36 -10.03
CA ASP A 66 8.32 16.36 -11.23
C ASP A 66 9.32 17.53 -11.26
N TYR A 67 9.03 18.62 -10.54
CA TYR A 67 9.91 19.79 -10.41
C TYR A 67 10.17 20.19 -8.96
N HIS A 68 11.40 20.64 -8.69
CA HIS A 68 11.80 21.27 -7.43
C HIS A 68 12.80 22.39 -7.75
N HIS A 69 12.79 23.48 -6.97
CA HIS A 69 13.74 24.59 -7.13
C HIS A 69 15.22 24.17 -6.96
N CYS A 70 15.48 22.95 -6.50
CA CYS A 70 16.81 22.39 -6.30
C CYS A 70 17.02 21.29 -7.34
N LEU A 71 17.87 21.56 -8.34
CA LEU A 71 18.19 20.60 -9.40
C LEU A 71 18.68 19.25 -8.85
N ASN A 72 19.45 19.27 -7.76
CA ASN A 72 19.93 18.03 -7.15
C ASN A 72 18.80 17.23 -6.47
N ALA A 73 17.73 17.88 -6.02
CA ALA A 73 16.55 17.20 -5.51
C ALA A 73 15.79 16.50 -6.65
N VAL A 74 15.58 17.20 -7.77
CA VAL A 74 14.98 16.62 -8.98
C VAL A 74 15.75 15.39 -9.44
N LYS A 75 17.09 15.49 -9.60
CA LYS A 75 17.93 14.36 -10.03
C LYS A 75 17.84 13.14 -9.11
N ARG A 76 17.79 13.34 -7.79
CA ARG A 76 17.61 12.22 -6.84
C ARG A 76 16.22 11.61 -6.97
N LEU A 77 15.19 12.44 -7.18
CA LEU A 77 13.84 11.95 -7.36
C LEU A 77 13.70 11.16 -8.66
N GLU A 78 14.25 11.63 -9.78
CA GLU A 78 14.22 10.89 -11.06
C GLU A 78 14.81 9.48 -10.94
N GLN A 79 15.85 9.31 -10.11
CA GLN A 79 16.42 7.99 -9.81
C GLN A 79 15.53 7.15 -8.91
N PHE A 80 14.83 7.77 -7.96
CA PHE A 80 13.97 7.08 -6.99
C PHE A 80 12.57 6.75 -7.54
N ALA A 81 12.02 7.59 -8.42
CA ALA A 81 10.65 7.56 -8.89
C ALA A 81 10.25 6.22 -9.53
N PRO A 82 11.07 5.54 -10.36
CA PRO A 82 10.70 4.25 -10.93
C PRO A 82 10.48 3.18 -9.85
N ARG A 83 11.32 3.16 -8.80
CA ARG A 83 11.19 2.18 -7.71
C ARG A 83 9.98 2.47 -6.83
N LEU A 84 9.68 3.76 -6.60
CA LEU A 84 8.50 4.21 -5.90
C LEU A 84 7.23 3.84 -6.68
N ASP A 85 7.16 4.15 -7.98
CA ASP A 85 6.01 3.81 -8.84
C ASP A 85 5.71 2.30 -8.84
N GLN A 86 6.74 1.46 -8.94
CA GLN A 86 6.58 0.01 -8.81
C GLN A 86 5.96 -0.38 -7.46
N LEU A 87 6.45 0.20 -6.36
CA LEU A 87 5.92 -0.06 -5.01
C LEU A 87 4.46 0.38 -4.89
N LEU A 88 4.11 1.56 -5.38
CA LEU A 88 2.74 2.10 -5.33
C LEU A 88 1.78 1.25 -6.16
N LYS A 89 2.20 0.79 -7.34
CA LYS A 89 1.41 -0.11 -8.19
C LYS A 89 1.17 -1.46 -7.53
N THR A 90 2.20 -2.07 -6.95
CA THR A 90 2.07 -3.34 -6.20
C THR A 90 1.14 -3.17 -5.00
N ALA A 91 1.39 -2.17 -4.16
CA ALA A 91 0.56 -1.93 -2.97
C ALA A 91 -0.90 -1.64 -3.33
N ARG A 92 -1.16 -0.84 -4.38
CA ARG A 92 -2.51 -0.57 -4.87
C ARG A 92 -3.19 -1.84 -5.39
N ALA A 93 -2.47 -2.72 -6.07
CA ALA A 93 -3.01 -4.00 -6.54
C ALA A 93 -3.38 -4.94 -5.37
N ASP A 94 -2.65 -4.86 -4.26
CA ASP A 94 -2.92 -5.61 -3.02
C ASP A 94 -4.04 -4.98 -2.16
N GLY A 95 -4.62 -3.85 -2.58
CA GLY A 95 -5.74 -3.19 -1.89
C GLY A 95 -5.33 -2.13 -0.87
N VAL A 96 -4.07 -1.69 -0.87
CA VAL A 96 -3.58 -0.59 -0.03
C VAL A 96 -4.07 0.76 -0.54
N THR A 97 -4.47 1.64 0.36
CA THR A 97 -4.85 3.01 0.00
C THR A 97 -3.61 3.84 -0.32
N ILE A 98 -3.57 4.48 -1.50
CA ILE A 98 -2.50 5.40 -1.87
C ILE A 98 -3.02 6.82 -1.79
N ILE A 99 -2.44 7.60 -0.89
CA ILE A 99 -2.77 9.01 -0.69
C ILE A 99 -1.64 9.82 -1.33
N HIS A 100 -1.95 10.54 -2.40
CA HIS A 100 -1.06 11.57 -2.89
C HIS A 100 -1.34 12.84 -2.07
N ALA A 101 -0.33 13.33 -1.34
CA ALA A 101 -0.45 14.52 -0.50
C ALA A 101 0.43 15.66 -1.04
N PRO A 102 0.11 16.20 -2.23
CA PRO A 102 0.77 17.40 -2.73
C PRO A 102 0.35 18.60 -1.89
N SER A 103 1.29 19.50 -1.60
CA SER A 103 1.04 20.80 -0.99
C SER A 103 0.67 21.90 -2.01
N ASP A 104 0.17 21.53 -3.22
CA ASP A 104 -0.21 22.33 -4.43
C ASP A 104 0.75 22.21 -5.66
N CYS A 105 0.38 21.91 -6.93
CA CYS A 105 -0.91 21.68 -7.59
C CYS A 105 -0.88 20.44 -8.52
N MET A 106 -2.05 19.82 -8.71
CA MET A 106 -2.41 18.96 -9.84
C MET A 106 -3.36 19.78 -10.73
N PRO A 107 -3.37 19.59 -12.04
CA PRO A 107 -2.47 20.13 -13.06
C PRO A 107 -2.73 21.63 -13.31
N ALA A 108 -2.63 22.09 -14.57
CA ALA A 108 -3.73 22.88 -15.14
C ALA A 108 -4.62 21.92 -15.96
#